data_AF-A0A5R2MZ52-F1
#
_entry.id   AF-A0A5R2MZ52-F1
#
_cell.length_a   1.000
_cell.length_b   1.000
_cell.length_c   1.000
_cell.angle_alpha   90.00
_cell.angle_beta   90.00
_cell.angle_gamma   90.00
#
_symmetry.space_group_name_H-M   'P 1'
#
loop_
_entity.id
_entity.type
_entity.pdbx_description
1 polymer ?
#
loop_
_entity_poly.entity_id
_entity_poly.type
_entity_poly.pdbx_seq_one_letter_code
_entity_poly.pdbx_strand_id
1 'polypeptide(L)'
;KPRTTVGWKGLINDPDLDGSFNIDKGLRMARNVLSAVNNLGLPAATEFLDMTTPQYIADLVAWGAIGARTTESQIHRELASGLSCPVGFKNGTDGNLRIAGEAVKSAAQPHHFMAVTKGG
;
A
#
# COMPACT_ATOMS: atom_id res chain seq x y z
N LYS A 1 4.97 2.43 -7.80
CA LYS A 1 4.04 3.17 -8.70
C LYS A 1 3.32 2.17 -9.58
N PRO A 2 1.97 2.11 -9.56
CA PRO A 2 1.21 1.27 -10.48
C PRO A 2 1.42 1.75 -11.93
N ARG A 3 1.76 0.83 -12.84
CA ARG A 3 2.15 1.12 -14.24
C ARG A 3 1.27 0.31 -15.18
N THR A 4 0.87 0.93 -16.29
CA THR A 4 0.14 0.28 -17.40
C THR A 4 1.08 -0.31 -18.46
N THR A 5 2.37 0.08 -18.44
CA THR A 5 3.41 -0.37 -19.39
C THR A 5 4.62 -0.96 -18.65
N VAL A 6 5.60 -1.47 -19.42
CA VAL A 6 6.86 -2.01 -18.92
C VAL A 6 7.74 -0.90 -18.32
N GLY A 7 8.47 -1.22 -17.26
CA GLY A 7 9.46 -0.34 -16.63
C GLY A 7 9.64 -0.65 -15.15
N TRP A 8 10.48 0.15 -14.48
CA TRP A 8 10.84 -0.04 -13.08
C TRP A 8 9.62 -0.19 -12.15
N LYS A 9 9.61 -1.28 -11.36
CA LYS A 9 8.49 -1.73 -10.53
C LYS A 9 8.51 -1.18 -9.10
N GLY A 10 9.48 -0.33 -8.77
CA GLY A 10 9.60 0.36 -7.49
C GLY A 10 10.62 -0.28 -6.56
N LEU A 11 10.96 0.45 -5.48
CA LEU A 11 12.07 0.13 -4.58
C LEU A 11 11.98 -1.27 -3.97
N ILE A 12 10.78 -1.67 -3.52
CA ILE A 12 10.59 -3.00 -2.93
C ILE A 12 10.85 -4.10 -3.97
N ASN A 13 10.38 -3.91 -5.20
CA ASN A 13 10.49 -4.95 -6.22
C ASN A 13 11.89 -5.01 -6.82
N ASP A 14 12.53 -3.88 -7.09
CA ASP A 14 13.79 -3.80 -7.83
C ASP A 14 14.69 -2.71 -7.23
N PRO A 15 15.31 -2.97 -6.07
CA PRO A 15 16.05 -1.95 -5.32
C PRO A 15 17.32 -1.46 -6.01
N ASP A 16 17.89 -2.25 -6.91
CA ASP A 16 19.16 -1.98 -7.60
C ASP A 16 18.98 -1.31 -8.96
N LEU A 17 17.73 -1.09 -9.39
CA LEU A 17 17.38 -0.46 -10.67
C LEU A 17 17.92 -1.20 -11.91
N ASP A 18 18.20 -2.49 -11.77
CA ASP A 18 18.83 -3.33 -12.78
C ASP A 18 17.92 -4.47 -13.27
N GLY A 19 16.71 -4.59 -12.71
CA GLY A 19 15.78 -5.66 -13.04
C GLY A 19 16.13 -7.01 -12.39
N SER A 20 16.97 -7.04 -11.35
CA SER A 20 17.33 -8.26 -10.61
C SER A 20 16.21 -8.78 -9.70
N PHE A 21 15.24 -7.92 -9.37
CA PHE A 21 14.11 -8.22 -8.50
C PHE A 21 14.47 -8.76 -7.10
N ASN A 22 15.50 -8.20 -6.46
CA ASN A 22 15.88 -8.58 -5.10
C ASN A 22 14.89 -8.03 -4.05
N ILE A 23 13.73 -8.69 -3.91
CA ILE A 23 12.63 -8.24 -3.05
C ILE A 23 13.01 -8.22 -1.56
N ASP A 24 13.78 -9.19 -1.07
CA ASP A 24 14.22 -9.23 0.32
C ASP A 24 15.06 -8.01 0.69
N LYS A 25 15.98 -7.62 -0.19
CA LYS A 25 16.73 -6.38 -0.07
C LYS A 25 15.81 -5.16 -0.12
N GLY A 26 14.87 -5.13 -1.07
CA GLY A 26 13.90 -4.05 -1.23
C GLY A 26 13.01 -3.83 -0.01
N LEU A 27 12.52 -4.89 0.62
CA LEU A 27 11.72 -4.84 1.86
C LEU A 27 12.53 -4.27 3.04
N ARG A 28 13.77 -4.74 3.22
CA ARG A 28 14.68 -4.21 4.26
C ARG A 28 14.96 -2.73 4.04
N MET A 29 15.24 -2.34 2.79
CA MET A 29 15.49 -0.94 2.44
C MET A 29 14.26 -0.06 2.68
N ALA A 30 13.07 -0.49 2.25
CA ALA A 30 11.83 0.26 2.46
C ALA A 30 11.55 0.49 3.96
N ARG A 31 11.71 -0.56 4.78
CA ARG A 31 11.53 -0.45 6.24
C ARG A 31 12.56 0.49 6.87
N ASN A 32 13.83 0.41 6.46
CA ASN A 32 14.89 1.28 6.97
C ASN A 32 14.62 2.76 6.64
N VAL A 33 14.18 3.06 5.42
CA VAL A 33 13.84 4.44 5.02
C VAL A 33 12.68 4.98 5.87
N LEU A 34 11.59 4.20 6.02
CA LEU A 34 10.44 4.61 6.82
C LEU A 34 10.82 4.82 8.30
N SER A 35 11.63 3.92 8.86
CA SER A 35 12.12 4.06 10.23
C SER A 35 13.00 5.29 10.40
N ALA A 36 13.91 5.57 9.45
CA ALA A 36 14.75 6.75 9.48
C ALA A 36 13.92 8.05 9.42
N VAL A 37 12.90 8.10 8.57
CA VAL A 37 11.96 9.24 8.49
C VAL A 37 11.23 9.45 9.82
N ASN A 38 10.69 8.38 10.41
CA ASN A 38 10.01 8.46 11.70
C ASN A 38 10.96 8.89 12.84
N ASN A 39 12.23 8.45 12.82
CA ASN A 39 13.24 8.85 13.80
C ASN A 39 13.63 10.33 13.70
N LEU A 40 13.37 11.00 12.57
CA LEU A 40 13.48 12.45 12.42
C LEU A 40 12.25 13.20 12.99
N GLY A 41 11.27 12.49 13.55
CA GLY A 41 10.01 13.05 14.04
C GLY A 41 9.01 13.36 12.93
N LEU A 42 9.23 12.86 11.70
CA LEU A 42 8.35 13.08 10.56
C LEU A 42 7.48 11.84 10.30
N PRO A 43 6.16 12.00 10.09
CA PRO A 43 5.31 10.88 9.71
C PRO A 43 5.53 10.48 8.25
N ALA A 44 5.48 9.18 7.97
CA ALA A 44 5.54 8.65 6.61
C ALA A 44 4.16 8.25 6.07
N ALA A 45 3.99 8.36 4.76
CA ALA A 45 2.79 7.95 4.03
C ALA A 45 3.18 7.08 2.82
N THR A 46 2.35 6.10 2.47
CA THR A 46 2.57 5.24 1.30
C THR A 46 1.26 4.83 0.61
N GLU A 47 1.37 4.27 -0.58
CA GLU A 47 0.27 3.61 -1.29
C GLU A 47 0.42 2.10 -1.14
N PHE A 48 -0.60 1.41 -0.62
CA PHE A 48 -0.60 -0.04 -0.49
C PHE A 48 -1.16 -0.66 -1.78
N LEU A 49 -0.30 -1.41 -2.48
CA LEU A 49 -0.60 -1.97 -3.81
C LEU A 49 -0.92 -3.47 -3.80
N ASP A 50 -0.67 -4.15 -2.67
CA ASP A 50 -0.87 -5.57 -2.49
C ASP A 50 -1.16 -5.90 -1.01
N MET A 51 -1.51 -7.16 -0.75
CA MET A 51 -1.95 -7.62 0.57
C MET A 51 -0.80 -8.04 1.50
N THR A 52 0.42 -8.16 0.97
CA THR A 52 1.56 -8.77 1.67
C THR A 52 2.50 -7.72 2.22
N THR A 53 2.83 -6.70 1.42
CA THR A 53 3.74 -5.62 1.82
C THR A 53 3.30 -4.86 3.08
N PRO A 54 2.01 -4.64 3.39
CA PRO A 54 1.60 -4.02 4.65
C PRO A 54 2.14 -4.76 5.89
N GLN A 55 2.29 -6.09 5.83
CA GLN A 55 2.85 -6.87 6.93
C GLN A 55 4.30 -6.52 7.26
N TYR A 56 5.03 -5.86 6.36
CA TYR A 56 6.43 -5.50 6.56
C TYR A 56 6.64 -4.05 6.96
N ILE A 57 5.70 -3.16 6.64
CA ILE A 57 5.94 -1.71 6.74
C ILE A 57 4.80 -0.90 7.38
N ALA A 58 3.59 -1.45 7.53
CA ALA A 58 2.43 -0.65 7.93
C ALA A 58 2.54 -0.06 9.34
N ASP A 59 3.32 -0.68 10.23
CA ASP A 59 3.61 -0.17 11.57
C ASP A 59 4.44 1.13 11.57
N LEU A 60 5.04 1.49 10.44
CA LEU A 60 5.82 2.71 10.25
C LEU A 60 5.08 3.76 9.41
N VAL A 61 3.82 3.53 9.06
CA VAL A 61 3.03 4.37 8.15
C VAL A 61 1.93 5.07 8.94
N ALA A 62 1.90 6.40 8.88
CA ALA A 62 0.89 7.23 9.55
C ALA A 62 -0.36 7.45 8.69
N TRP A 63 -0.26 7.27 7.36
CA TRP A 63 -1.39 7.41 6.43
C TRP A 63 -1.19 6.55 5.17
N GLY A 64 -2.25 5.87 4.72
CA GLY A 64 -2.24 5.01 3.54
C GLY A 64 -3.09 5.55 2.39
N ALA A 65 -2.62 5.38 1.15
CA ALA A 65 -3.44 5.57 -0.05
C ALA A 65 -3.89 4.23 -0.65
N ILE A 66 -5.12 4.22 -1.17
CA ILE A 66 -5.58 3.27 -2.19
C ILE A 66 -5.73 4.04 -3.52
N GLY A 67 -5.07 3.52 -4.55
CA GLY A 67 -4.93 4.17 -5.85
C GLY A 67 -6.22 4.23 -6.67
N ALA A 68 -6.25 5.15 -7.65
CA ALA A 68 -7.39 5.32 -8.56
C ALA A 68 -7.76 4.05 -9.35
N ARG A 69 -6.80 3.15 -9.57
CA ARG A 69 -7.01 1.86 -10.26
C ARG A 69 -7.37 0.71 -9.32
N THR A 70 -7.25 0.91 -8.01
CA THR A 70 -7.51 -0.11 -6.99
C THR A 70 -8.64 0.27 -6.04
N THR A 71 -9.15 1.50 -6.09
CA THR A 71 -10.34 1.96 -5.33
C THR A 71 -11.58 1.10 -5.59
N GLU A 72 -11.76 0.58 -6.80
CA GLU A 72 -12.87 -0.32 -7.14
C GLU A 72 -12.62 -1.77 -6.72
N SER A 73 -11.37 -2.12 -6.40
CA SER A 73 -11.00 -3.48 -6.05
C SER A 73 -11.51 -3.82 -4.65
N GLN A 74 -12.37 -4.83 -4.58
CA GLN A 74 -12.91 -5.33 -3.32
C GLN A 74 -11.80 -5.71 -2.33
N ILE A 75 -10.76 -6.41 -2.79
CA ILE A 75 -9.66 -6.85 -1.92
C ILE A 75 -8.89 -5.68 -1.29
N HIS A 76 -8.80 -4.54 -1.98
CA HIS A 76 -8.15 -3.34 -1.44
C HIS A 76 -9.04 -2.60 -0.43
N ARG A 77 -10.37 -2.68 -0.58
CA ARG A 77 -11.32 -2.15 0.41
C ARG A 77 -11.30 -2.98 1.69
N GLU A 78 -11.22 -4.31 1.53
CA GLU A 78 -11.04 -5.25 2.63
C GLU A 78 -9.70 -5.02 3.34
N LEU A 79 -8.60 -4.87 2.59
CA LEU A 79 -7.30 -4.49 3.16
C LEU A 79 -7.42 -3.22 4.01
N ALA A 80 -8.03 -2.17 3.45
CA ALA A 80 -8.18 -0.88 4.11
C ALA A 80 -9.00 -0.96 5.41
N SER A 81 -9.94 -1.91 5.52
CA SER A 81 -10.69 -2.14 6.77
C SER A 81 -9.82 -2.68 7.91
N GLY A 82 -8.68 -3.29 7.58
CA GLY A 82 -7.72 -3.84 8.55
C GLY A 82 -6.45 -3.00 8.75
N LEU A 83 -6.27 -1.88 8.03
CA LEU A 83 -5.09 -1.03 8.20
C LEU A 83 -5.22 -0.19 9.48
N SER A 84 -4.16 -0.18 10.29
CA SER A 84 -4.13 0.58 11.56
C SER A 84 -3.97 2.09 11.40
N CYS A 85 -3.67 2.57 10.19
CA CYS A 85 -3.56 3.99 9.87
C CYS A 85 -4.81 4.48 9.12
N PRO A 86 -5.14 5.78 9.17
CA PRO A 86 -6.12 6.38 8.27
C PRO A 86 -5.81 6.10 6.79
N VAL A 87 -6.87 5.88 5.99
CA VAL A 87 -6.75 5.54 4.57
C VAL A 87 -7.51 6.55 3.71
N GLY A 88 -6.88 7.01 2.62
CA GLY A 88 -7.53 7.76 1.56
C GLY A 88 -7.74 6.94 0.30
N PHE A 89 -8.97 6.93 -0.21
CA PHE A 89 -9.32 6.35 -1.51
C PHE A 89 -9.33 7.44 -2.58
N LYS A 90 -8.52 7.26 -3.64
CA LYS A 90 -8.58 8.15 -4.81
C LYS A 90 -9.85 7.89 -5.63
N ASN A 91 -10.35 8.91 -6.32
CA ASN A 91 -11.38 8.76 -7.34
C ASN A 91 -10.88 7.93 -8.53
N GLY A 92 -11.80 7.46 -9.37
CA GLY A 92 -11.49 6.66 -10.56
C GLY A 92 -10.59 7.40 -11.55
N THR A 93 -9.91 6.65 -12.41
CA THR A 93 -9.08 7.24 -13.47
C THR A 93 -9.89 8.06 -14.49
N ASP A 94 -11.20 7.83 -14.55
CA ASP A 94 -12.20 8.55 -15.33
C ASP A 94 -12.78 9.78 -14.59
N GLY A 95 -12.34 10.04 -13.36
CA GLY A 95 -12.83 11.13 -12.53
C GLY A 95 -13.95 10.73 -11.56
N ASN A 96 -14.45 9.50 -11.59
CA ASN A 96 -15.62 9.07 -10.81
C ASN A 96 -15.37 9.13 -9.30
N LEU A 97 -16.07 10.02 -8.58
CA LEU A 97 -15.97 10.17 -7.12
C LEU A 97 -16.81 9.16 -6.35
N ARG A 98 -17.88 8.62 -6.96
CA ARG A 98 -18.82 7.70 -6.29
C ARG A 98 -18.10 6.47 -5.76
N ILE A 99 -17.17 5.93 -6.54
CA ILE A 99 -16.41 4.72 -6.21
C ILE A 99 -15.50 4.91 -4.99
N ALA A 100 -14.97 6.12 -4.77
CA ALA A 100 -14.19 6.43 -3.58
C ALA A 100 -15.10 6.51 -2.35
N GLY A 101 -16.28 7.13 -2.48
CA GLY A 101 -17.30 7.16 -1.42
C GLY A 101 -17.82 5.77 -1.04
N GLU A 102 -18.05 4.90 -2.02
CA GLU A 102 -18.42 3.49 -1.79
C GLU A 102 -17.29 2.71 -1.11
N ALA A 103 -16.04 2.95 -1.51
CA ALA A 103 -14.88 2.33 -0.89
C ALA A 103 -14.74 2.73 0.60
N VAL A 104 -14.95 4.00 0.94
CA VAL A 104 -14.98 4.46 2.34
C VAL A 104 -16.05 3.75 3.14
N LYS A 105 -17.28 3.64 2.60
CA LYS A 105 -18.38 2.91 3.28
C LYS A 105 -18.05 1.44 3.48
N SER A 106 -17.46 0.79 2.48
CA SER A 106 -17.06 -0.61 2.53
C SER A 106 -15.95 -0.85 3.56
N ALA A 107 -14.88 -0.07 3.53
CA ALA A 107 -13.74 -0.20 4.45
C ALA A 107 -14.11 0.11 5.91
N ALA A 108 -15.20 0.84 6.16
CA ALA A 108 -15.71 1.07 7.52
C ALA A 108 -16.43 -0.15 8.13
N GLN A 109 -16.64 -1.23 7.37
CA GLN A 109 -17.29 -2.45 7.84
C GLN A 109 -16.26 -3.56 8.11
N PRO A 110 -16.56 -4.54 8.99
CA PRO A 110 -15.73 -5.72 9.18
C PRO A 110 -15.69 -6.59 7.92
N HIS A 111 -14.50 -7.11 7.58
CA HIS A 111 -14.28 -8.03 6.46
C HIS A 111 -13.42 -9.23 6.86
N HIS A 112 -13.43 -10.26 6.01
CA HIS A 112 -12.53 -11.40 6.08
C HIS A 112 -11.78 -11.49 4.75
N PHE A 113 -10.45 -11.52 4.80
CA PHE A 113 -9.62 -11.62 3.60
C PHE A 113 -8.37 -12.47 3.88
N MET A 114 -7.85 -13.12 2.84
CA MET A 114 -6.62 -13.90 2.94
C MET A 114 -5.41 -12.96 2.95
N ALA A 115 -4.52 -13.13 3.93
CA ALA A 115 -3.27 -12.40 4.05
C ALA A 115 -2.20 -13.29 4.69
N VAL A 116 -0.95 -12.85 4.62
CA VAL A 116 0.19 -13.53 5.25
C VAL A 116 0.29 -13.11 6.72
N THR A 117 0.66 -14.03 7.60
CA THR A 117 0.92 -13.70 9.00
C THR A 117 2.34 -13.15 9.16
N LYS A 118 2.71 -12.68 10.36
CA LYS A 118 4.12 -12.31 10.64
C LYS A 118 5.08 -13.49 10.56
N GLY A 119 4.59 -14.74 10.66
CA GLY A 119 5.39 -15.95 10.54
C GLY A 119 5.71 -16.37 9.10
N GLY A 120 5.20 -15.63 8.11
CA GLY A 120 5.12 -16.12 6.73
C GLY A 120 3.93 -17.06 6.54
#